data_AF-A0A967T5H2-F1
#
_entry.id   AF-A0A967T5H2-F1
#
_cell.length_a   1.000
_cell.length_b   1.000
_cell.length_c   1.000
_cell.angle_alpha   90.00
_cell.angle_beta   90.00
_cell.angle_gamma   90.00
#
_symmetry.space_group_name_H-M   'P 1'
#
loop_
_entity.id
_entity.type
_entity.pdbx_description
1 polymer ?
#
loop_
_entity_poly.entity_id
_entity_poly.type
_entity_poly.pdbx_seq_one_letter_code
_entity_poly.pdbx_strand_id
1 'polypeptide(L)'
;LLSDPSDYTIAPDKTIEVHPLETLGHYADWLGIKTQRLRDINGLAFRTPVEVGQRIKLDLSEVDAQSFENLRAAYHKEQQDTFFRNYTITGVTEHIVRSGESVWILALRKYDVPVWLFRQYNPELDLHNVQRGTRLSFPVLVSNTPG
;
A
#
# COMPACT_ATOMS: atom_id res chain seq x y z
N LEU A 1 -18.84 2.12 -2.73
CA LEU A 1 -17.40 2.23 -2.39
C LEU A 1 -16.65 1.35 -3.36
N LEU A 2 -15.70 1.91 -4.11
CA LEU A 2 -14.83 1.12 -4.97
C LEU A 2 -14.08 0.12 -4.08
N SER A 3 -14.06 -1.16 -4.46
CA SER A 3 -13.25 -2.17 -3.78
C SER A 3 -11.79 -1.81 -3.92
N ASP A 4 -11.00 -2.07 -2.89
CA ASP A 4 -9.55 -1.93 -2.95
C ASP A 4 -8.99 -2.74 -4.14
N PRO A 5 -8.40 -2.10 -5.15
CA PRO A 5 -7.85 -2.78 -6.33
C PRO A 5 -6.53 -3.48 -6.02
N SER A 6 -6.00 -3.33 -4.80
CA SER A 6 -4.73 -3.89 -4.40
C SER A 6 -4.80 -5.42 -4.36
N ASP A 7 -3.95 -6.06 -5.17
CA ASP A 7 -3.77 -7.49 -5.14
C ASP A 7 -2.97 -7.90 -3.88
N TYR A 8 -3.65 -8.49 -2.90
CA TYR A 8 -3.04 -9.00 -1.68
C TYR A 8 -2.60 -10.46 -1.79
N THR A 9 -2.80 -11.10 -2.94
CA THR A 9 -2.49 -12.52 -3.14
C THR A 9 -0.99 -12.79 -3.24
N ILE A 10 -0.64 -14.05 -3.04
CA ILE A 10 0.71 -14.58 -3.22
C ILE A 10 0.85 -15.08 -4.65
N ALA A 11 1.88 -14.61 -5.36
CA ALA A 11 2.16 -15.08 -6.71
C ALA A 11 2.65 -16.56 -6.71
N PRO A 12 2.57 -17.27 -7.85
CA PRO A 12 2.97 -18.68 -7.94
C PRO A 12 4.42 -18.99 -7.50
N ASP A 13 5.32 -18.00 -7.60
CA ASP A 13 6.72 -18.09 -7.16
C ASP A 13 6.91 -17.82 -5.65
N LYS A 14 5.81 -17.75 -4.89
CA LYS A 14 5.75 -17.43 -3.46
C LYS A 14 6.25 -16.03 -3.13
N THR A 15 6.05 -15.08 -4.04
CA THR A 15 6.38 -13.67 -3.80
C THR A 15 5.11 -12.82 -3.70
N ILE A 16 5.21 -11.74 -2.94
CA ILE A 16 4.20 -10.67 -2.88
C ILE A 16 4.82 -9.35 -3.31
N GLU A 17 4.00 -8.47 -3.86
CA GLU A 17 4.35 -7.05 -4.00
C GLU A 17 4.09 -6.32 -2.67
N VAL A 18 5.04 -5.52 -2.20
CA VAL A 18 4.90 -4.72 -0.97
C VAL A 18 3.92 -3.57 -1.21
N HIS A 19 2.86 -3.52 -0.41
CA HIS A 19 1.88 -2.44 -0.44
C HIS A 19 2.20 -1.35 0.60
N PRO A 20 1.62 -0.14 0.46
CA PRO A 20 1.76 0.91 1.46
C PRO A 20 1.34 0.44 2.85
N LEU A 21 1.96 1.01 3.89
CA LEU A 21 1.76 0.66 5.31
C LEU A 21 2.32 -0.72 5.72
N GLU A 22 2.82 -1.51 4.78
CA GLU A 22 3.38 -2.82 5.10
C GLU A 22 4.87 -2.75 5.49
N THR A 23 5.29 -3.72 6.30
CA THR A 23 6.68 -3.85 6.75
C THR A 23 7.05 -5.33 6.79
N LEU A 24 8.35 -5.65 6.82
CA LEU A 24 8.80 -7.02 7.08
C LEU A 24 8.31 -7.58 8.42
N GLY A 25 8.04 -6.72 9.41
CA GLY A 25 7.47 -7.13 10.68
C GLY A 25 6.08 -7.70 10.49
N HIS A 26 5.20 -6.99 9.79
CA HIS A 26 3.86 -7.46 9.47
C HIS A 26 3.88 -8.82 8.77
N TYR A 27 4.72 -8.98 7.75
CA TYR A 27 4.83 -10.27 7.04
C TYR A 27 5.35 -11.38 7.95
N ALA A 28 6.33 -11.09 8.81
CA ALA A 28 6.87 -12.06 9.74
C ALA A 28 5.80 -12.52 10.74
N ASP A 29 5.01 -11.58 11.27
CA ASP A 29 3.91 -11.85 12.20
C ASP A 29 2.83 -12.71 11.54
N TRP A 30 2.40 -12.38 10.32
CA TRP A 30 1.39 -13.16 9.59
C TRP A 30 1.88 -14.55 9.18
N LEU A 31 3.18 -14.72 8.97
CA LEU A 31 3.81 -16.00 8.68
C LEU A 31 4.17 -16.81 9.94
N GLY A 32 4.07 -16.21 11.14
CA GLY A 32 4.50 -16.86 12.38
C GLY A 32 6.01 -17.12 12.47
N ILE A 33 6.84 -16.37 11.74
CA ILE A 33 8.30 -16.56 11.69
C ILE A 33 9.05 -15.33 12.20
N LYS A 34 10.36 -15.47 12.43
CA LYS A 34 11.22 -14.33 12.75
C LYS A 34 11.45 -13.46 11.52
N THR A 35 11.42 -12.14 11.68
CA THR A 35 11.74 -11.18 10.60
C THR A 35 13.10 -11.44 9.95
N GLN A 36 14.09 -11.92 10.71
CA GLN A 36 15.42 -12.26 10.17
C GLN A 36 15.34 -13.36 9.09
N ARG A 37 14.42 -14.32 9.23
CA ARG A 37 14.21 -15.37 8.21
C ARG A 37 13.79 -14.77 6.88
N LEU A 38 12.87 -13.80 6.89
CA LEU A 38 12.48 -13.06 5.69
C LEU A 38 13.64 -12.26 5.10
N ARG A 39 14.50 -11.67 5.93
CA ARG A 39 15.69 -10.97 5.45
C ARG A 39 16.64 -11.92 4.72
N ASP A 40 16.92 -13.07 5.33
CA ASP A 40 17.86 -14.05 4.80
C ASP A 40 17.42 -14.57 3.43
N ILE A 41 16.14 -14.95 3.28
CA ILE A 41 15.64 -15.49 2.00
C ILE A 41 15.50 -14.44 0.90
N ASN A 42 15.50 -13.15 1.25
CA ASN A 42 15.42 -12.02 0.32
C ASN A 42 16.75 -11.28 0.15
N GLY A 43 17.83 -11.73 0.78
CA GLY A 43 19.14 -11.08 0.72
C GLY A 43 19.15 -9.66 1.28
N LEU A 44 18.24 -9.33 2.22
CA LEU A 44 18.11 -8.00 2.78
C LEU A 44 19.08 -7.82 3.94
N ALA A 45 19.86 -6.74 3.92
CA ALA A 45 20.69 -6.38 5.05
C ALA A 45 19.84 -6.04 6.28
N PHE A 46 20.49 -6.08 7.46
CA PHE A 46 19.84 -5.68 8.70
C PHE A 46 19.42 -4.21 8.62
N ARG A 47 18.20 -3.89 9.08
CA ARG A 47 17.55 -2.56 9.02
C ARG A 47 17.20 -2.03 7.63
N THR A 48 17.50 -2.73 6.54
CA THR A 48 16.97 -2.33 5.22
C THR A 48 15.45 -2.31 5.28
N PRO A 49 14.79 -1.16 5.00
CA PRO A 49 13.35 -1.10 4.90
C PRO A 49 12.88 -1.85 3.64
N VAL A 50 11.62 -2.25 3.62
CA VAL A 50 10.98 -2.68 2.37
C VAL A 50 10.38 -1.48 1.68
N GLU A 51 10.47 -1.48 0.36
CA GLU A 51 9.97 -0.39 -0.49
C GLU A 51 8.64 -0.79 -1.14
N VAL A 52 7.70 0.15 -1.26
CA VAL A 52 6.43 -0.10 -1.97
C VAL A 52 6.73 -0.52 -3.43
N GLY A 53 6.06 -1.56 -3.91
CA GLY A 53 6.30 -2.16 -5.22
C GLY A 53 7.43 -3.20 -5.24
N GLN A 54 8.25 -3.30 -4.19
CA GLN A 54 9.27 -4.35 -4.09
C GLN A 54 8.60 -5.73 -4.02
N ARG A 55 9.19 -6.73 -4.69
CA ARG A 55 8.77 -8.13 -4.53
C ARG A 55 9.54 -8.81 -3.40
N ILE A 56 8.81 -9.45 -2.49
CA ILE A 56 9.34 -10.17 -1.33
C ILE A 56 8.91 -11.62 -1.39
N LYS A 57 9.89 -12.53 -1.32
CA LYS A 57 9.67 -13.97 -1.17
C LYS A 57 9.24 -14.31 0.24
N LEU A 58 8.25 -15.18 0.36
CA LEU A 58 7.70 -15.66 1.62
C LEU A 58 8.20 -17.06 1.96
N ASP A 59 8.22 -17.37 3.26
CA ASP A 59 8.40 -18.72 3.78
C ASP A 59 7.09 -19.20 4.42
N LEU A 60 6.35 -20.06 3.70
CA LEU A 60 5.03 -20.58 4.07
C LEU A 60 5.14 -21.93 4.81
N SER A 61 6.20 -22.13 5.59
CA SER A 61 6.40 -23.40 6.32
C SER A 61 5.42 -23.57 7.49
N GLU A 62 5.06 -22.47 8.15
CA GLU A 62 4.21 -22.49 9.36
C GLU A 62 2.75 -22.13 9.08
N VAL A 63 2.49 -21.41 8.00
CA VAL A 63 1.17 -20.84 7.66
C VAL A 63 0.91 -21.07 6.17
N ASP A 64 -0.29 -21.53 5.84
CA ASP A 64 -0.71 -21.69 4.45
C ASP A 64 -0.97 -20.33 3.75
N ALA A 65 -0.97 -20.35 2.42
CA ALA A 65 -1.14 -19.14 1.62
C ALA A 65 -2.44 -18.39 1.93
N GLN A 66 -3.56 -19.12 2.08
CA GLN A 66 -4.87 -18.51 2.30
C GLN A 66 -4.93 -17.80 3.65
N SER A 67 -4.36 -18.41 4.69
CA SER A 67 -4.28 -17.84 6.03
C SER A 67 -3.45 -16.55 6.03
N PHE A 68 -2.30 -16.52 5.35
CA PHE A 68 -1.49 -15.30 5.18
C PHE A 68 -2.26 -14.20 4.46
N GLU A 69 -2.87 -14.51 3.31
CA GLU A 69 -3.64 -13.56 2.51
C GLU A 69 -4.83 -12.98 3.29
N ASN A 70 -5.51 -13.80 4.09
CA ASN A 70 -6.60 -13.37 4.94
C ASN A 70 -6.14 -12.38 6.02
N LEU A 71 -5.03 -12.68 6.72
CA LEU A 71 -4.46 -11.77 7.73
C LEU A 71 -4.03 -10.44 7.12
N ARG A 72 -3.37 -10.51 5.95
CA ARG A 72 -2.95 -9.34 5.18
C ARG A 72 -4.14 -8.48 4.74
N ALA A 73 -5.17 -9.09 4.16
CA ALA A 73 -6.38 -8.39 3.74
C ALA A 73 -7.14 -7.78 4.94
N ALA A 74 -7.21 -8.50 6.07
CA ALA A 74 -7.84 -8.01 7.29
C ALA A 74 -7.13 -6.76 7.84
N TYR A 75 -5.80 -6.74 7.84
CA TYR A 75 -5.01 -5.58 8.24
C TYR A 75 -5.37 -4.34 7.41
N HIS A 76 -5.38 -4.46 6.07
CA HIS A 76 -5.72 -3.32 5.20
C HIS A 76 -7.18 -2.88 5.36
N LYS A 77 -8.09 -3.84 5.55
CA LYS A 77 -9.49 -3.53 5.84
C LYS A 77 -9.64 -2.73 7.14
N GLU A 78 -8.95 -3.11 8.20
CA GLU A 78 -8.99 -2.39 9.48
C GLU A 78 -8.46 -0.95 9.33
N GLN A 79 -7.36 -0.77 8.58
CA GLN A 79 -6.80 0.55 8.31
C GLN A 79 -7.78 1.43 7.51
N GLN A 80 -8.45 0.88 6.49
CA GLN A 80 -9.45 1.59 5.71
C GLN A 80 -10.69 1.95 6.55
N ASP A 81 -11.21 1.00 7.32
CA ASP A 81 -12.36 1.22 8.19
C ASP A 81 -12.04 2.30 9.23
N THR A 82 -10.82 2.29 9.80
CA THR A 82 -10.35 3.33 10.73
C THR A 82 -10.25 4.69 10.07
N PHE A 83 -9.72 4.75 8.85
CA PHE A 83 -9.63 5.99 8.10
C PHE A 83 -11.01 6.59 7.82
N PHE A 84 -11.95 5.79 7.31
CA PHE A 84 -13.29 6.28 6.96
C PHE A 84 -14.20 6.57 8.16
N ARG A 85 -13.87 6.10 9.37
CA ARG A 85 -14.51 6.62 10.60
C ARG A 85 -14.18 8.09 10.81
N ASN A 86 -12.96 8.51 10.46
CA ASN A 86 -12.45 9.85 10.73
C ASN A 86 -12.55 10.81 9.54
N TYR A 87 -12.72 10.30 8.32
CA TYR A 87 -12.75 11.12 7.11
C TYR A 87 -13.89 10.76 6.18
N THR A 88 -14.48 11.78 5.55
CA THR A 88 -15.46 11.65 4.47
C THR A 88 -14.88 12.17 3.17
N ILE A 89 -15.13 11.46 2.06
CA ILE A 89 -14.81 11.94 0.71
C ILE A 89 -15.96 12.82 0.22
N THR A 90 -15.67 14.08 -0.11
CA THR A 90 -16.67 15.06 -0.55
C THR A 90 -16.57 15.43 -2.03
N GLY A 91 -15.53 14.97 -2.71
CA GLY A 91 -15.32 15.23 -4.13
C GLY A 91 -14.00 14.67 -4.63
N VAL A 92 -13.63 15.06 -5.85
CA VAL A 92 -12.37 14.71 -6.49
C VAL A 92 -11.77 15.98 -7.08
N THR A 93 -10.47 16.15 -6.94
CA THR A 93 -9.70 17.20 -7.57
C THR A 93 -8.65 16.60 -8.50
N GLU A 94 -8.43 17.24 -9.64
CA GLU A 94 -7.46 16.80 -10.61
C GLU A 94 -6.15 17.58 -10.46
N HIS A 95 -5.05 16.89 -10.71
CA HIS A 95 -3.71 17.47 -10.74
C HIS A 95 -2.98 17.00 -11.99
N ILE A 96 -2.40 17.94 -12.74
CA ILE A 96 -1.53 17.62 -13.88
C ILE A 96 -0.09 17.68 -13.40
N VAL A 97 0.60 16.54 -13.42
CA VAL A 97 1.98 16.40 -12.94
C VAL A 97 2.91 17.35 -13.68
N ARG A 98 3.67 18.13 -12.92
CA ARG A 98 4.69 19.06 -13.40
C ARG A 98 6.08 18.44 -13.30
N SER A 99 7.04 19.08 -13.96
CA SER A 99 8.44 18.66 -13.90
C SER A 99 8.96 18.68 -12.47
N GLY A 100 9.52 17.56 -12.00
CA GLY A 100 10.11 17.42 -10.67
C GLY A 100 9.13 17.12 -9.54
N GLU A 101 7.82 16.98 -9.82
CA GLU A 101 6.86 16.54 -8.79
C GLU A 101 6.94 15.02 -8.59
N SER A 102 6.88 14.62 -7.31
CA SER A 102 6.75 13.22 -6.91
C SER A 102 5.30 12.93 -6.56
N VAL A 103 4.72 11.89 -7.14
CA VAL A 103 3.36 11.45 -6.84
C VAL A 103 3.18 11.12 -5.36
N TRP A 104 4.20 10.55 -4.72
CA TRP A 104 4.18 10.32 -3.27
C TRP A 104 4.09 11.59 -2.46
N ILE A 105 4.84 12.62 -2.85
CA ILE A 105 4.79 13.90 -2.17
C ILE A 105 3.44 14.60 -2.44
N LEU A 106 2.90 14.50 -3.66
CA LEU A 106 1.59 15.04 -3.98
C LEU A 106 0.51 14.38 -3.11
N ALA A 107 0.43 13.05 -3.11
CA ALA A 107 -0.57 12.32 -2.31
C ALA A 107 -0.43 12.64 -0.81
N LEU A 108 0.76 12.44 -0.24
CA LEU A 108 0.94 12.46 1.21
C LEU A 108 1.07 13.85 1.83
N ARG A 109 1.56 14.86 1.10
CA ARG A 109 1.86 16.18 1.67
C ARG A 109 1.04 17.32 1.11
N LYS A 110 0.53 17.18 -0.12
CA LYS A 110 -0.24 18.24 -0.78
C LYS A 110 -1.74 18.00 -0.67
N TYR A 111 -2.16 16.76 -0.84
CA TYR A 111 -3.57 16.39 -0.84
C TYR A 111 -3.99 15.63 0.43
N ASP A 112 -3.04 15.26 1.31
CA ASP A 112 -3.27 14.45 2.51
C ASP A 112 -4.06 13.17 2.24
N VAL A 113 -3.85 12.58 1.06
CA VAL A 113 -4.52 11.34 0.62
C VAL A 113 -3.60 10.15 0.89
N PRO A 114 -4.06 9.14 1.65
CA PRO A 114 -3.34 7.87 1.78
C PRO A 114 -3.08 7.23 0.41
N VAL A 115 -1.89 6.66 0.24
CA VAL A 115 -1.48 6.07 -1.04
C VAL A 115 -2.48 5.04 -1.59
N TRP A 116 -3.02 4.16 -0.74
CA TRP A 116 -3.99 3.14 -1.16
C TRP A 116 -5.24 3.80 -1.76
N LEU A 117 -5.71 4.90 -1.16
CA LEU A 117 -6.88 5.63 -1.62
C LEU A 117 -6.55 6.39 -2.91
N PHE A 118 -5.35 6.94 -3.02
CA PHE A 118 -4.88 7.54 -4.26
C PHE A 118 -4.85 6.52 -5.42
N ARG A 119 -4.37 5.30 -5.21
CA ARG A 119 -4.38 4.23 -6.22
C ARG A 119 -5.80 3.85 -6.64
N GLN A 120 -6.76 3.82 -5.72
CA GLN A 120 -8.19 3.56 -6.04
C GLN A 120 -8.77 4.56 -7.04
N TYR A 121 -8.34 5.82 -6.97
CA TYR A 121 -8.76 6.87 -7.90
C TYR A 121 -7.94 6.91 -9.20
N ASN A 122 -6.83 6.15 -9.27
CA ASN A 122 -5.93 6.09 -10.41
C ASN A 122 -5.53 4.62 -10.71
N PRO A 123 -6.49 3.71 -10.98
CA PRO A 123 -6.23 2.27 -11.05
C PRO A 123 -5.32 1.85 -12.20
N GLU A 124 -5.25 2.65 -13.26
CA GLU A 124 -4.42 2.39 -14.45
C GLU A 124 -3.03 3.05 -14.37
N LEU A 125 -2.74 3.75 -13.26
CA LEU A 125 -1.49 4.48 -13.11
C LEU A 125 -0.32 3.53 -12.79
N ASP A 126 0.67 3.50 -13.68
CA ASP A 126 1.98 2.98 -13.35
C ASP A 126 2.76 3.99 -12.47
N LEU A 127 2.81 3.70 -11.17
CA LEU A 127 3.49 4.53 -10.18
C LEU A 127 5.00 4.65 -10.42
N HIS A 128 5.62 3.71 -11.14
CA HIS A 128 7.04 3.73 -11.45
C HIS A 128 7.36 4.60 -12.67
N ASN A 129 6.36 4.96 -13.48
CA ASN A 129 6.54 5.69 -14.73
C ASN A 129 5.57 6.86 -14.86
N VAL A 130 5.47 7.69 -13.82
CA VAL A 130 4.64 8.89 -13.87
C VAL A 130 5.40 10.02 -14.55
N GLN A 131 4.84 10.53 -15.65
CA GLN A 131 5.46 11.55 -16.48
C GLN A 131 4.82 12.92 -16.28
N ARG A 132 5.54 13.98 -16.68
CA ARG A 132 4.95 15.31 -16.80
C ARG A 132 3.74 15.25 -17.72
N GLY A 133 2.65 15.89 -17.31
CA GLY A 133 1.40 15.91 -18.07
C GLY A 133 0.43 14.79 -17.70
N THR A 134 0.85 13.78 -16.91
CA THR A 134 -0.07 12.78 -16.38
C THR A 134 -1.13 13.47 -15.51
N ARG A 135 -2.40 13.14 -15.77
CA ARG A 135 -3.54 13.60 -14.99
C ARG A 135 -3.78 12.63 -13.85
N LEU A 136 -3.80 13.16 -12.63
CA LEU A 136 -4.00 12.42 -11.40
C LEU A 136 -5.27 12.90 -10.71
N SER A 137 -6.07 11.95 -10.22
CA SER A 137 -7.29 12.20 -9.46
C SER A 137 -7.01 12.02 -7.96
N PHE A 138 -7.30 13.05 -7.17
CA PHE A 138 -7.17 13.03 -5.71
C PHE A 138 -8.54 13.22 -5.06
N PRO A 139 -9.00 12.31 -4.19
CA PRO A 139 -10.22 12.55 -3.42
C PRO A 139 -10.03 13.70 -2.44
N VAL A 140 -11.08 14.51 -2.29
CA VAL A 140 -11.14 15.60 -1.31
C VAL A 140 -11.63 15.02 0.02
N LEU A 141 -10.82 15.15 1.06
CA LEU A 141 -11.06 14.59 2.38
C LEU A 141 -11.48 15.68 3.36
N VAL A 142 -12.54 15.42 4.13
CA VAL A 142 -12.99 16.27 5.24
C VAL A 142 -12.98 15.46 6.52
N SER A 143 -12.37 16.00 7.58
CA SER A 143 -12.39 15.38 8.91
C SER A 143 -13.81 15.33 9.47
N ASN A 144 -14.21 14.17 9.98
CA ASN A 144 -15.48 13.96 10.66
C ASN A 144 -15.45 14.45 12.12
N THR A 145 -14.27 14.70 12.68
CA THR A 145 -14.13 15.23 14.03
C THR A 145 -14.19 16.76 13.98
N PRO A 146 -15.08 17.43 14.75
CA PRO A 146 -15.00 18.88 14.96
C PRO A 146 -13.65 19.19 15.63
N GLY A 147 -12.93 20.19 15.10
CA GLY A 147 -11.71 20.70 15.72
C GLY A 147 -11.96 21.40 17.06
#